data_AF-A0A7S3EX87-F1
#
_entry.id   AF-A0A7S3EX87-F1
#
_cell.length_a   1.000
_cell.length_b   1.000
_cell.length_c   1.000
_cell.angle_alpha   90.00
_cell.angle_beta   90.00
_cell.angle_gamma   90.00
#
_symmetry.space_group_name_H-M   'P 1'
#
loop_
_entity.id
_entity.type
_entity.pdbx_description
1 polymer ?
#
loop_
_entity_poly.entity_id
_entity_poly.type
_entity_poly.pdbx_seq_one_letter_code
_entity_poly.pdbx_strand_id
1 'polypeptide(L)'
;MMREHQGRLPSGPLIVGYANWGECDSKIGQAAAAGVNVLIWFAVSLIASPSGKPIISGGPNLTCVAKTAASLRAAGLPTTHLISIGGWDAPHPNTTFTGSVWWDAWQNWNAAAKAPGFDGFDGFDWDLEGNDDQASPWNTFSVAGLHLVSDMSKLAKSHGFLVSMAPPQSYLDVETSAFSLSVTHPATCWHPEFLYAGRNVYAALLALAGGDTFDFVSLQLYESWSVADCNISGLGQLPEVYLPRLAAAMAAGWTVDFSSVPALGLSKQVVSVPLDRLGFGFGQR
;
A
#
# COMPACT_ATOMS: atom_id res chain seq x y z
N MET A 1 5.19 29.11 -12.64
CA MET A 1 6.10 28.36 -11.76
C MET A 1 5.23 27.69 -10.71
N MET A 2 4.83 26.43 -10.92
CA MET A 2 4.08 25.69 -9.90
C MET A 2 5.04 25.38 -8.75
N ARG A 3 4.66 25.68 -7.50
CA ARG A 3 5.43 25.18 -6.35
C ARG A 3 5.42 23.66 -6.44
N GLU A 4 6.61 23.04 -6.44
CA GLU A 4 6.74 21.60 -6.24
C GLU A 4 6.04 21.24 -4.94
N HIS A 5 5.08 20.33 -5.01
CA HIS A 5 4.50 19.73 -3.81
C HIS A 5 5.60 18.90 -3.16
N GLN A 6 5.90 19.14 -1.89
CA GLN A 6 6.86 18.35 -1.13
C GLN A 6 6.09 17.64 -0.02
N GLY A 7 5.49 16.50 -0.36
CA GLY A 7 5.03 15.56 0.63
C GLY A 7 6.22 15.18 1.51
N ARG A 8 6.06 15.29 2.83
CA ARG A 8 7.10 14.91 3.77
C ARG A 8 6.49 14.04 4.84
N LEU A 9 7.19 12.96 5.17
CA LEU A 9 6.87 12.19 6.35
C LEU A 9 7.13 13.03 7.61
N PRO A 10 6.35 12.82 8.68
CA PRO A 10 6.65 13.37 10.00
C PRO A 10 8.04 12.92 10.47
N SER A 11 8.71 13.74 11.25
CA SER A 11 9.97 13.35 11.89
C SER A 11 9.72 12.34 13.01
N GLY A 12 10.54 11.29 13.08
CA GLY A 12 10.46 10.28 14.13
C GLY A 12 9.61 9.07 13.73
N PRO A 13 9.16 8.25 14.71
CA PRO A 13 8.35 7.07 14.43
C PRO A 13 7.03 7.43 13.73
N LEU A 14 6.71 6.68 12.69
CA LEU A 14 5.41 6.78 12.03
C LEU A 14 4.38 5.97 12.82
N ILE A 15 3.26 6.61 13.13
CA ILE A 15 2.05 5.92 13.60
C ILE A 15 1.00 6.18 12.52
N VAL A 16 0.73 5.14 11.74
CA VAL A 16 -0.11 5.19 10.54
C VAL A 16 -1.50 4.68 10.89
N GLY A 17 -2.54 5.41 10.48
CA GLY A 17 -3.93 4.99 10.65
C GLY A 17 -4.69 5.01 9.33
N TYR A 18 -5.43 3.94 9.05
CA TYR A 18 -6.37 3.89 7.92
C TYR A 18 -7.72 4.50 8.34
N ALA A 19 -8.15 5.53 7.62
CA ALA A 19 -9.46 6.13 7.74
C ALA A 19 -10.44 5.43 6.78
N ASN A 20 -11.42 4.74 7.35
CA ASN A 20 -12.50 4.06 6.62
C ASN A 20 -13.48 5.07 5.96
N TRP A 21 -14.29 4.60 5.01
CA TRP A 21 -15.30 5.31 4.23
C TRP A 21 -16.33 6.12 5.05
N GLY A 22 -16.46 5.87 6.37
CA GLY A 22 -17.35 6.58 7.29
C GLY A 22 -16.82 7.93 7.77
N GLU A 23 -16.27 8.73 6.86
CA GLU A 23 -15.46 9.93 7.12
C GLU A 23 -16.09 10.97 8.05
N CYS A 24 -15.23 11.88 8.58
CA CYS A 24 -15.56 12.91 9.55
C CYS A 24 -15.90 12.38 10.97
N ASP A 25 -15.51 11.15 11.31
CA ASP A 25 -15.61 10.66 12.68
C ASP A 25 -14.61 11.40 13.60
N SER A 26 -15.10 11.81 14.76
CA SER A 26 -14.31 12.22 15.92
C SER A 26 -13.14 11.28 16.24
N LYS A 27 -13.24 9.98 15.89
CA LYS A 27 -12.16 8.99 16.04
C LYS A 27 -10.88 9.36 15.32
N ILE A 28 -10.94 10.04 14.16
CA ILE A 28 -9.72 10.49 13.47
C ILE A 28 -9.00 11.54 14.32
N GLY A 29 -9.75 12.49 14.90
CA GLY A 29 -9.21 13.48 15.83
C GLY A 29 -8.63 12.84 17.10
N GLN A 30 -9.31 11.83 17.65
CA GLN A 30 -8.82 11.07 18.82
C GLN A 30 -7.54 10.31 18.51
N ALA A 31 -7.47 9.66 17.35
CA ALA A 31 -6.30 8.91 16.90
C ALA A 31 -5.10 9.85 16.69
N ALA A 32 -5.31 11.01 16.05
CA ALA A 32 -4.27 12.01 15.88
C ALA A 32 -3.80 12.58 17.23
N ALA A 33 -4.72 12.85 18.17
CA ALA A 33 -4.37 13.28 19.53
C ALA A 33 -3.61 12.20 20.31
N ALA A 34 -3.82 10.92 19.98
CA ALA A 34 -3.09 9.78 20.54
C ALA A 34 -1.73 9.52 19.84
N GLY A 35 -1.36 10.32 18.83
CA GLY A 35 -0.06 10.28 18.17
C GLY A 35 -0.05 9.77 16.74
N VAL A 36 -1.19 9.37 16.16
CA VAL A 36 -1.27 9.07 14.71
C VAL A 36 -0.83 10.29 13.93
N ASN A 37 0.21 10.13 13.11
CA ASN A 37 0.86 11.22 12.38
C ASN A 37 0.82 11.03 10.86
N VAL A 38 0.35 9.88 10.38
CA VAL A 38 0.02 9.62 8.97
C VAL A 38 -1.39 9.03 8.89
N LEU A 39 -2.24 9.64 8.07
CA LEU A 39 -3.60 9.20 7.79
C LEU A 39 -3.72 8.72 6.35
N ILE A 40 -4.07 7.45 6.16
CA ILE A 40 -4.33 6.86 4.85
C ILE A 40 -5.84 6.75 4.67
N TRP A 41 -6.38 7.42 3.66
CA TRP A 41 -7.81 7.46 3.39
C TRP A 41 -8.18 6.34 2.41
N PHE A 42 -9.11 5.48 2.79
CA PHE A 42 -9.45 4.26 2.04
C PHE A 42 -10.80 4.42 1.31
N ALA A 43 -10.93 4.10 0.02
CA ALA A 43 -9.90 3.90 -1.01
C ALA A 43 -10.46 4.26 -2.39
N VAL A 44 -9.58 4.58 -3.35
CA VAL A 44 -9.93 4.81 -4.76
C VAL A 44 -9.49 3.67 -5.67
N SER A 45 -10.05 3.61 -6.86
CA SER A 45 -9.62 2.69 -7.93
C SER A 45 -9.24 3.45 -9.20
N LEU A 46 -8.28 2.90 -9.96
CA LEU A 46 -7.82 3.44 -11.25
C LEU A 46 -8.49 2.67 -12.40
N ILE A 47 -9.63 3.16 -12.90
CA ILE A 47 -10.47 2.43 -13.89
C ILE A 47 -10.69 3.21 -15.18
N ALA A 48 -10.98 2.51 -16.28
CA ALA A 48 -11.43 3.16 -17.52
C ALA A 48 -12.91 3.57 -17.39
N SER A 49 -13.24 4.81 -17.75
CA SER A 49 -14.62 5.25 -17.93
C SER A 49 -15.28 4.51 -19.11
N PRO A 50 -16.62 4.52 -19.21
CA PRO A 50 -17.32 4.02 -20.40
C PRO A 50 -16.88 4.69 -21.72
N SER A 51 -16.32 5.90 -21.65
CA SER A 51 -15.77 6.65 -22.78
C SER A 51 -14.29 6.37 -23.06
N GLY A 52 -13.69 5.40 -22.37
CA GLY A 52 -12.29 5.00 -22.57
C GLY A 52 -11.27 5.99 -22.02
N LYS A 53 -11.61 6.76 -20.97
CA LYS A 53 -10.71 7.71 -20.31
C LYS A 53 -10.28 7.21 -18.93
N PRO A 54 -9.06 7.54 -18.46
CA PRO A 54 -8.65 7.22 -17.10
C PRO A 54 -9.50 8.02 -16.11
N ILE A 55 -10.09 7.35 -15.12
CA ILE A 55 -10.82 7.99 -14.02
C ILE A 55 -10.38 7.43 -12.67
N ILE A 56 -10.26 8.33 -11.69
CA ILE A 56 -10.14 7.95 -10.27
C ILE A 56 -11.56 7.75 -9.76
N SER A 57 -11.91 6.52 -9.39
CA SER A 57 -13.26 6.12 -9.00
C SER A 57 -13.34 5.75 -7.52
N GLY A 58 -14.53 5.90 -6.94
CA GLY A 58 -14.75 5.65 -5.51
C GLY A 58 -14.05 6.69 -4.64
N GLY A 59 -13.60 6.25 -3.46
CA GLY A 59 -12.85 7.08 -2.54
C GLY A 59 -13.71 7.89 -1.57
N PRO A 60 -13.02 8.60 -0.67
CA PRO A 60 -13.66 9.37 0.35
C PRO A 60 -14.33 10.65 -0.20
N ASN A 61 -15.30 11.18 0.54
CA ASN A 61 -15.78 12.55 0.42
C ASN A 61 -14.65 13.56 0.71
N LEU A 62 -14.07 14.08 -0.37
CA LEU A 62 -12.97 15.05 -0.33
C LEU A 62 -13.27 16.32 0.49
N THR A 63 -14.54 16.72 0.64
CA THR A 63 -14.91 17.84 1.52
C THR A 63 -14.72 17.46 2.99
N CYS A 64 -15.04 16.23 3.36
CA CYS A 64 -14.83 15.68 4.70
C CYS A 64 -13.34 15.52 5.02
N VAL A 65 -12.57 14.97 4.08
CA VAL A 65 -11.10 14.89 4.19
C VAL A 65 -10.51 16.28 4.46
N ALA A 66 -10.86 17.26 3.64
CA ALA A 66 -10.35 18.62 3.76
C ALA A 66 -10.73 19.28 5.10
N LYS A 67 -11.99 19.14 5.54
CA LYS A 67 -12.45 19.66 6.83
C LYS A 67 -11.68 19.01 8.00
N THR A 68 -11.44 17.71 7.91
CA THR A 68 -10.70 16.97 8.93
C THR A 68 -9.23 17.43 8.98
N ALA A 69 -8.56 17.50 7.84
CA ALA A 69 -7.19 18.02 7.74
C ALA A 69 -7.06 19.45 8.29
N ALA A 70 -7.99 20.34 7.94
CA ALA A 70 -8.03 21.70 8.45
C ALA A 70 -8.23 21.74 9.99
N SER A 71 -9.09 20.87 10.53
CA SER A 71 -9.37 20.80 11.97
C SER A 71 -8.17 20.27 12.75
N LEU A 72 -7.49 19.24 12.24
CA LEU A 72 -6.26 18.69 12.83
C LEU A 72 -5.14 19.74 12.85
N ARG A 73 -4.96 20.46 11.75
CA ARG A 73 -3.99 21.57 11.66
C ARG A 73 -4.31 22.68 12.66
N ALA A 74 -5.58 23.08 12.78
CA ALA A 74 -6.01 24.10 13.73
C ALA A 74 -5.81 23.67 15.19
N ALA A 75 -5.91 22.37 15.48
CA ALA A 75 -5.67 21.78 16.79
C ALA A 75 -4.18 21.57 17.12
N GLY A 76 -3.26 21.91 16.21
CA GLY A 76 -1.82 21.66 16.40
C GLY A 76 -1.44 20.19 16.29
N LEU A 77 -2.24 19.39 15.56
CA LEU A 77 -2.01 17.97 15.29
C LEU A 77 -1.70 17.76 13.80
N PRO A 78 -0.58 18.28 13.25
CA PRO A 78 -0.29 18.12 11.83
C PRO A 78 -0.09 16.64 11.48
N THR A 79 -0.84 16.17 10.49
CA THR A 79 -0.78 14.82 9.95
C THR A 79 -0.45 14.87 8.46
N THR A 80 0.28 13.87 7.98
CA THR A 80 0.43 13.60 6.54
C THR A 80 -0.81 12.83 6.05
N HIS A 81 -1.34 13.17 4.87
CA HIS A 81 -2.55 12.57 4.31
C HIS A 81 -2.25 11.83 3.00
N LEU A 82 -2.43 10.51 2.97
CA LEU A 82 -2.29 9.69 1.76
C LEU A 82 -3.65 9.15 1.32
N ILE A 83 -3.84 8.87 0.03
CA ILE A 83 -5.00 8.12 -0.46
C ILE A 83 -4.60 6.67 -0.77
N SER A 84 -5.32 5.69 -0.24
CA SER A 84 -5.14 4.28 -0.61
C SER A 84 -5.73 4.00 -1.99
N ILE A 85 -5.00 3.26 -2.80
CA ILE A 85 -5.41 2.76 -4.11
C ILE A 85 -5.45 1.23 -4.05
N GLY A 86 -6.66 0.68 -4.19
CA GLY A 86 -6.91 -0.75 -4.06
C GLY A 86 -7.96 -1.06 -3.00
N GLY A 87 -7.66 -2.03 -2.16
CA GLY A 87 -8.51 -2.71 -1.20
C GLY A 87 -8.88 -4.12 -1.64
N TRP A 88 -9.20 -4.98 -0.68
CA TRP A 88 -9.89 -6.25 -0.93
C TRP A 88 -11.10 -6.05 -1.86
N ASP A 89 -11.25 -6.96 -2.83
CA ASP A 89 -12.26 -6.94 -3.90
C ASP A 89 -12.16 -5.79 -4.92
N ALA A 90 -11.25 -4.83 -4.73
CA ALA A 90 -11.06 -3.75 -5.69
C ALA A 90 -10.39 -4.26 -6.99
N PRO A 91 -10.75 -3.71 -8.16
CA PRO A 91 -10.03 -4.02 -9.38
C PRO A 91 -8.59 -3.49 -9.31
N HIS A 92 -7.65 -4.26 -9.84
CA HIS A 92 -6.29 -3.76 -10.06
C HIS A 92 -6.31 -2.60 -11.09
N PRO A 93 -5.30 -1.72 -11.10
CA PRO A 93 -5.24 -0.59 -12.03
C PRO A 93 -5.44 -1.01 -13.49
N ASN A 94 -6.31 -0.31 -14.21
CA ASN A 94 -6.58 -0.64 -15.60
C ASN A 94 -5.35 -0.40 -16.48
N THR A 95 -4.87 -1.46 -17.12
CA THR A 95 -3.62 -1.49 -17.86
C THR A 95 -3.74 -1.06 -19.34
N THR A 96 -4.89 -0.54 -19.77
CA THR A 96 -4.98 0.12 -21.10
C THR A 96 -4.25 1.47 -21.12
N PHE A 97 -3.96 2.02 -19.94
CA PHE A 97 -3.20 3.26 -19.76
C PHE A 97 -1.84 2.98 -19.13
N THR A 98 -0.84 3.78 -19.47
CA THR A 98 0.49 3.71 -18.87
C THR A 98 0.52 4.32 -17.47
N GLY A 99 1.57 4.03 -16.69
CA GLY A 99 1.78 4.68 -15.38
C GLY A 99 1.84 6.20 -15.46
N SER A 100 2.36 6.77 -16.56
CA SER A 100 2.37 8.22 -16.80
C SER A 100 0.99 8.82 -17.02
N VAL A 101 0.12 8.15 -17.78
CA VAL A 101 -1.27 8.59 -17.99
C VAL A 101 -2.05 8.54 -16.69
N TRP A 102 -1.82 7.50 -15.87
CA TRP A 102 -2.42 7.42 -14.54
C TRP A 102 -1.89 8.47 -13.57
N TRP A 103 -0.60 8.77 -13.63
CA TRP A 103 0.01 9.85 -12.86
C TRP A 103 -0.63 11.20 -13.18
N ASP A 104 -0.81 11.53 -14.46
CA ASP A 104 -1.46 12.78 -14.88
C ASP A 104 -2.93 12.83 -14.43
N ALA A 105 -3.67 11.72 -14.55
CA ALA A 105 -5.04 11.64 -14.08
C ALA A 105 -5.15 11.83 -12.56
N TRP A 106 -4.27 11.17 -11.79
CA TRP A 106 -4.23 11.27 -10.34
C TRP A 106 -3.84 12.68 -9.88
N GLN A 107 -2.82 13.31 -10.49
CA GLN A 107 -2.43 14.68 -10.15
C GLN A 107 -3.56 15.67 -10.37
N ASN A 108 -4.28 15.55 -11.49
CA ASN A 108 -5.41 16.42 -11.79
C ASN A 108 -6.56 16.22 -10.79
N TRP A 109 -6.86 14.96 -10.44
CA TRP A 109 -7.86 14.64 -9.42
C TRP A 109 -7.46 15.18 -8.04
N ASN A 110 -6.21 14.97 -7.62
CA ASN A 110 -5.70 15.45 -6.33
C ASN A 110 -5.64 16.98 -6.27
N ALA A 111 -5.28 17.65 -7.38
CA ALA A 111 -5.31 19.10 -7.46
C ALA A 111 -6.74 19.67 -7.34
N ALA A 112 -7.75 18.95 -7.83
CA ALA A 112 -9.16 19.31 -7.67
C ALA A 112 -9.69 19.06 -6.24
N ALA A 113 -9.01 18.23 -5.45
CA ALA A 113 -9.35 17.97 -4.04
C ALA A 113 -8.93 19.10 -3.09
N LYS A 114 -8.13 20.07 -3.57
CA LYS A 114 -7.64 21.20 -2.76
C LYS A 114 -8.79 22.03 -2.20
N ALA A 115 -8.68 22.39 -0.93
CA ALA A 115 -9.65 23.22 -0.22
C ALA A 115 -8.95 23.99 0.93
N PRO A 116 -9.59 25.02 1.54
CA PRO A 116 -8.99 25.75 2.63
C PRO A 116 -8.52 24.82 3.77
N GLY A 117 -7.21 24.81 4.04
CA GLY A 117 -6.60 23.96 5.07
C GLY A 117 -6.19 22.55 4.58
N PHE A 118 -6.38 22.24 3.30
CA PHE A 118 -5.99 20.96 2.69
C PHE A 118 -5.44 21.17 1.28
N ASP A 119 -4.15 20.88 1.10
CA ASP A 119 -3.41 21.15 -0.15
C ASP A 119 -3.48 19.98 -1.15
N GLY A 120 -4.43 19.07 -0.95
CA GLY A 120 -4.47 17.75 -1.57
C GLY A 120 -3.75 16.71 -0.72
N PHE A 121 -3.84 15.45 -1.12
CA PHE A 121 -3.08 14.35 -0.54
C PHE A 121 -1.59 14.54 -0.80
N ASP A 122 -0.78 14.21 0.20
CA ASP A 122 0.68 14.23 0.18
C ASP A 122 1.28 13.10 -0.68
N GLY A 123 0.45 12.14 -1.08
CA GLY A 123 0.85 10.95 -1.81
C GLY A 123 -0.26 9.89 -1.85
N PHE A 124 0.12 8.67 -2.19
CA PHE A 124 -0.78 7.52 -2.21
C PHE A 124 -0.14 6.26 -1.63
N ASP A 125 -0.99 5.33 -1.23
CA ASP A 125 -0.63 4.02 -0.70
C ASP A 125 -1.18 2.93 -1.62
N TRP A 126 -0.33 1.98 -2.03
CA TRP A 126 -0.79 0.82 -2.78
C TRP A 126 -1.27 -0.28 -1.84
N ASP A 127 -2.54 -0.59 -1.96
CA ASP A 127 -3.23 -1.63 -1.19
C ASP A 127 -3.90 -2.61 -2.14
N LEU A 128 -3.16 -3.06 -3.16
CA LEU A 128 -3.65 -4.01 -4.16
C LEU A 128 -3.72 -5.42 -3.58
N GLU A 129 -4.92 -6.00 -3.58
CA GLU A 129 -5.20 -7.27 -2.91
C GLU A 129 -5.87 -8.30 -3.83
N GLY A 130 -6.41 -9.37 -3.23
CA GLY A 130 -7.21 -10.38 -3.90
C GLY A 130 -8.71 -10.02 -3.95
N ASN A 131 -9.52 -11.02 -4.27
CA ASN A 131 -10.96 -10.89 -4.42
C ASN A 131 -11.67 -12.17 -3.95
N ASP A 132 -12.78 -12.03 -3.24
CA ASP A 132 -13.58 -13.13 -2.69
C ASP A 132 -14.07 -14.11 -3.78
N ASP A 133 -14.34 -13.62 -5.00
CA ASP A 133 -14.60 -14.51 -6.13
C ASP A 133 -13.28 -15.12 -6.62
N GLN A 134 -13.06 -16.40 -6.32
CA GLN A 134 -11.91 -17.18 -6.78
C GLN A 134 -11.73 -17.15 -8.32
N ALA A 135 -12.79 -16.98 -9.09
CA ALA A 135 -12.72 -16.86 -10.55
C ALA A 135 -12.41 -15.43 -11.03
N SER A 136 -12.37 -14.45 -10.12
CA SER A 136 -12.09 -13.06 -10.44
C SER A 136 -10.71 -12.90 -11.08
N PRO A 137 -10.58 -12.13 -12.17
CA PRO A 137 -9.28 -11.84 -12.76
C PRO A 137 -8.37 -11.06 -11.80
N TRP A 138 -8.94 -10.41 -10.77
CA TRP A 138 -8.19 -9.61 -9.79
C TRP A 138 -7.47 -10.45 -8.74
N ASN A 139 -7.66 -11.78 -8.77
CA ASN A 139 -6.80 -12.72 -8.05
C ASN A 139 -5.48 -13.01 -8.77
N THR A 140 -5.19 -12.32 -9.88
CA THR A 140 -3.91 -12.42 -10.61
C THR A 140 -3.43 -11.04 -11.04
N PHE A 141 -2.27 -10.64 -10.55
CA PHE A 141 -1.58 -9.44 -11.00
C PHE A 141 -1.10 -9.63 -12.44
N SER A 142 -1.32 -8.64 -13.30
CA SER A 142 -0.73 -8.67 -14.63
C SER A 142 0.68 -8.07 -14.62
N VAL A 143 1.53 -8.54 -15.52
CA VAL A 143 2.87 -7.94 -15.76
C VAL A 143 2.74 -6.45 -16.07
N ALA A 144 1.80 -6.08 -16.92
CA ALA A 144 1.51 -4.69 -17.26
C ALA A 144 1.07 -3.88 -16.02
N GLY A 145 0.29 -4.48 -15.12
CA GLY A 145 -0.14 -3.86 -13.87
C GLY A 145 1.03 -3.56 -12.94
N LEU A 146 1.95 -4.51 -12.76
CA LEU A 146 3.15 -4.32 -11.94
C LEU A 146 4.07 -3.22 -12.50
N HIS A 147 4.27 -3.18 -13.82
CA HIS A 147 5.01 -2.09 -14.47
C HIS A 147 4.32 -0.73 -14.31
N LEU A 148 3.00 -0.67 -14.51
CA LEU A 148 2.20 0.54 -14.33
C LEU A 148 2.34 1.10 -12.91
N VAL A 149 2.18 0.24 -11.90
CA VAL A 149 2.33 0.61 -10.48
C VAL A 149 3.73 1.12 -10.20
N SER A 150 4.77 0.44 -10.68
CA SER A 150 6.16 0.88 -10.57
C SER A 150 6.37 2.26 -11.22
N ASP A 151 5.93 2.44 -12.47
CA ASP A 151 6.18 3.66 -13.24
C ASP A 151 5.44 4.86 -12.65
N MET A 152 4.17 4.69 -12.25
CA MET A 152 3.41 5.72 -11.56
C MET A 152 4.05 6.10 -10.22
N SER A 153 4.57 5.13 -9.48
CA SER A 153 5.26 5.38 -8.20
C SER A 153 6.54 6.19 -8.40
N LYS A 154 7.38 5.82 -9.38
CA LYS A 154 8.60 6.58 -9.71
C LYS A 154 8.29 8.03 -10.10
N LEU A 155 7.23 8.24 -10.89
CA LEU A 155 6.79 9.57 -11.29
C LEU A 155 6.28 10.39 -10.11
N ALA A 156 5.49 9.78 -9.23
CA ALA A 156 5.03 10.44 -8.01
C ALA A 156 6.22 10.90 -7.15
N LYS A 157 7.21 10.02 -6.95
CA LYS A 157 8.45 10.35 -6.23
C LYS A 157 9.26 11.45 -6.89
N SER A 158 9.44 11.41 -8.21
CA SER A 158 10.18 12.47 -8.92
C SER A 158 9.47 13.83 -8.89
N HIS A 159 8.18 13.86 -8.59
CA HIS A 159 7.38 15.07 -8.39
C HIS A 159 7.21 15.48 -6.91
N GLY A 160 7.91 14.81 -5.99
CA GLY A 160 7.93 15.18 -4.57
C GLY A 160 6.74 14.67 -3.75
N PHE A 161 5.96 13.71 -4.28
CA PHE A 161 4.90 13.05 -3.52
C PHE A 161 5.45 11.85 -2.74
N LEU A 162 4.68 11.43 -1.74
CA LEU A 162 4.94 10.21 -0.98
C LEU A 162 4.30 9.01 -1.68
N VAL A 163 4.96 7.86 -1.59
CA VAL A 163 4.42 6.58 -2.06
C VAL A 163 4.66 5.54 -0.99
N SER A 164 3.60 4.88 -0.54
CA SER A 164 3.69 3.74 0.36
C SER A 164 2.99 2.52 -0.23
N MET A 165 3.09 1.41 0.47
CA MET A 165 2.31 0.23 0.17
C MET A 165 2.01 -0.56 1.44
N ALA A 166 0.90 -1.29 1.44
CA ALA A 166 0.49 -2.14 2.54
C ALA A 166 0.32 -3.60 2.08
N PRO A 167 1.42 -4.31 1.77
CA PRO A 167 1.32 -5.70 1.35
C PRO A 167 0.75 -6.57 2.47
N PRO A 168 -0.21 -7.45 2.15
CA PRO A 168 -0.41 -8.73 2.83
C PRO A 168 0.94 -9.40 3.12
N GLN A 169 1.15 -9.99 4.31
CA GLN A 169 2.45 -10.61 4.61
C GLN A 169 2.81 -11.72 3.62
N SER A 170 1.82 -12.49 3.15
CA SER A 170 2.05 -13.54 2.14
C SER A 170 2.45 -12.98 0.76
N TYR A 171 2.18 -11.70 0.50
CA TYR A 171 2.49 -11.03 -0.77
C TYR A 171 3.91 -10.45 -0.75
N LEU A 172 4.54 -10.38 0.43
CA LEU A 172 5.91 -9.93 0.66
C LEU A 172 6.53 -10.77 1.80
N ASP A 173 6.84 -12.03 1.48
CA ASP A 173 7.19 -13.06 2.46
C ASP A 173 8.68 -13.42 2.39
N VAL A 174 9.39 -13.09 3.47
CA VAL A 174 10.83 -13.35 3.64
C VAL A 174 11.18 -14.83 3.80
N GLU A 175 10.20 -15.69 4.12
CA GLU A 175 10.43 -17.10 4.39
C GLU A 175 10.49 -17.95 3.11
N THR A 176 10.21 -17.36 1.95
CA THR A 176 10.20 -18.07 0.67
C THR A 176 10.85 -17.28 -0.46
N SER A 177 11.50 -17.98 -1.38
CA SER A 177 11.98 -17.40 -2.63
C SER A 177 10.97 -17.49 -3.77
N ALA A 178 9.82 -18.13 -3.54
CA ALA A 178 8.83 -18.36 -4.58
C ALA A 178 8.17 -17.03 -4.99
N PHE A 179 7.95 -16.89 -6.29
CA PHE A 179 7.21 -15.79 -6.89
C PHE A 179 5.98 -16.30 -7.64
N SER A 180 4.86 -15.59 -7.54
CA SER A 180 3.68 -15.81 -8.38
C SER A 180 2.95 -14.50 -8.65
N LEU A 181 2.40 -14.38 -9.85
CA LEU A 181 1.43 -13.34 -10.18
C LEU A 181 0.04 -13.61 -9.61
N SER A 182 -0.29 -14.90 -9.39
CA SER A 182 -1.55 -15.30 -8.77
C SER A 182 -1.40 -15.22 -7.25
N VAL A 183 -2.45 -14.72 -6.59
CA VAL A 183 -2.54 -14.72 -5.13
C VAL A 183 -3.35 -15.91 -4.60
N THR A 184 -3.80 -16.81 -5.48
CA THR A 184 -4.63 -17.94 -5.10
C THR A 184 -3.79 -19.15 -4.72
N HIS A 185 -3.08 -19.06 -3.59
CA HIS A 185 -2.37 -20.19 -3.01
C HIS A 185 -2.90 -20.47 -1.60
N PRO A 186 -2.86 -21.74 -1.14
CA PRO A 186 -3.21 -22.06 0.23
C PRO A 186 -2.18 -21.45 1.20
N ALA A 187 -2.65 -21.00 2.36
CA ALA A 187 -1.77 -20.65 3.47
C ALA A 187 -0.90 -21.87 3.87
N THR A 188 0.36 -21.61 4.21
CA THR A 188 1.38 -22.65 4.41
C THR A 188 1.47 -23.17 5.84
N CYS A 189 1.05 -22.37 6.82
CA CYS A 189 1.33 -22.62 8.24
C CYS A 189 0.10 -23.17 8.99
N TRP A 190 -1.02 -22.48 8.89
CA TRP A 190 -2.32 -22.90 9.41
C TRP A 190 -3.44 -22.34 8.54
N HIS A 191 -4.60 -22.98 8.56
CA HIS A 191 -5.75 -22.64 7.70
C HIS A 191 -5.52 -22.82 6.20
N PRO A 192 -5.21 -24.05 5.74
CA PRO A 192 -5.02 -24.34 4.32
C PRO A 192 -6.28 -24.08 3.47
N GLU A 193 -7.45 -23.92 4.10
CA GLU A 193 -8.68 -23.47 3.47
C GLU A 193 -8.67 -21.98 3.08
N PHE A 194 -7.75 -21.17 3.61
CA PHE A 194 -7.53 -19.82 3.12
C PHE A 194 -6.69 -19.87 1.84
N LEU A 195 -7.32 -19.51 0.73
CA LEU A 195 -6.79 -19.69 -0.62
C LEU A 195 -6.34 -18.37 -1.25
N TYR A 196 -5.98 -17.36 -0.45
CA TYR A 196 -5.52 -16.07 -0.94
C TYR A 196 -4.12 -15.72 -0.42
N ALA A 197 -3.29 -16.74 -0.14
CA ALA A 197 -1.90 -16.49 0.20
C ALA A 197 -1.13 -16.16 -1.08
N GLY A 198 -0.53 -14.97 -1.15
CA GLY A 198 0.33 -14.59 -2.26
C GLY A 198 1.66 -15.36 -2.28
N ARG A 199 2.53 -14.96 -3.21
CA ARG A 199 3.93 -15.43 -3.27
C ARG A 199 4.81 -14.30 -3.77
N ASN A 200 5.21 -13.39 -2.87
CA ASN A 200 6.15 -12.31 -3.17
C ASN A 200 5.76 -11.40 -4.35
N VAL A 201 4.47 -11.24 -4.65
CA VAL A 201 4.02 -10.38 -5.76
C VAL A 201 4.41 -8.91 -5.55
N TYR A 202 4.42 -8.43 -4.29
CA TYR A 202 4.90 -7.09 -3.94
C TYR A 202 6.42 -6.95 -3.97
N ALA A 203 7.16 -8.05 -3.85
CA ALA A 203 8.61 -8.03 -4.01
C ALA A 203 9.01 -7.67 -5.46
N ALA A 204 8.15 -7.97 -6.45
CA ALA A 204 8.36 -7.46 -7.81
C ALA A 204 8.24 -5.94 -7.87
N LEU A 205 7.35 -5.31 -7.10
CA LEU A 205 7.22 -3.85 -7.05
C LEU A 205 8.48 -3.21 -6.46
N LEU A 206 9.04 -3.77 -5.38
CA LEU A 206 10.33 -3.33 -4.83
C LEU A 206 11.46 -3.42 -5.88
N ALA A 207 11.53 -4.53 -6.62
CA ALA A 207 12.55 -4.75 -7.62
C ALA A 207 12.39 -3.86 -8.87
N LEU A 208 11.16 -3.67 -9.35
CA LEU A 208 10.84 -2.83 -10.51
C LEU A 208 11.01 -1.33 -10.20
N ALA A 209 10.46 -0.90 -9.06
CA ALA A 209 10.43 0.51 -8.67
C ALA A 209 11.77 0.98 -8.09
N GLY A 210 12.54 0.07 -7.50
CA GLY A 210 13.68 0.37 -6.64
C GLY A 210 13.22 0.70 -5.22
N GLY A 211 13.94 0.19 -4.21
CA GLY A 211 13.55 0.31 -2.80
C GLY A 211 13.40 1.75 -2.29
N ASP A 212 14.07 2.72 -2.94
CA ASP A 212 13.98 4.16 -2.63
C ASP A 212 12.70 4.84 -3.16
N THR A 213 11.91 4.13 -3.96
CA THR A 213 10.63 4.65 -4.47
C THR A 213 9.53 4.64 -3.41
N PHE A 214 9.58 3.73 -2.43
CA PHE A 214 8.56 3.65 -1.39
C PHE A 214 9.08 4.30 -0.11
N ASP A 215 8.37 5.30 0.41
CA ASP A 215 8.73 6.00 1.64
C ASP A 215 8.55 5.11 2.88
N PHE A 216 7.56 4.23 2.87
CA PHE A 216 7.42 3.15 3.83
C PHE A 216 6.59 1.98 3.27
N VAL A 217 6.75 0.82 3.90
CA VAL A 217 6.03 -0.44 3.64
C VAL A 217 5.33 -0.85 4.93
N SER A 218 4.00 -0.81 4.94
CA SER A 218 3.18 -1.23 6.09
C SER A 218 2.75 -2.69 5.93
N LEU A 219 3.63 -3.62 6.31
CA LEU A 219 3.38 -5.06 6.16
C LEU A 219 2.19 -5.49 7.02
N GLN A 220 1.12 -5.99 6.40
CA GLN A 220 -0.10 -6.38 7.12
C GLN A 220 0.11 -7.72 7.84
N LEU A 221 0.13 -7.69 9.18
CA LEU A 221 0.31 -8.88 10.01
C LEU A 221 -1.02 -9.47 10.53
N TYR A 222 -2.15 -8.91 10.11
CA TYR A 222 -3.46 -9.17 10.71
C TYR A 222 -4.49 -9.81 9.80
N GLU A 223 -4.21 -9.91 8.49
CA GLU A 223 -5.02 -10.77 7.64
C GLU A 223 -5.11 -12.11 8.35
N SER A 224 -6.33 -12.61 8.56
CA SER A 224 -6.62 -13.59 9.62
C SER A 224 -5.80 -14.88 9.57
N TRP A 225 -4.93 -15.09 8.58
CA TRP A 225 -4.08 -16.25 8.40
C TRP A 225 -2.65 -15.89 7.97
N SER A 226 -2.15 -14.72 8.38
CA SER A 226 -0.77 -14.29 8.12
C SER A 226 0.25 -15.25 8.76
N VAL A 227 1.49 -15.25 8.25
CA VAL A 227 2.58 -16.04 8.85
C VAL A 227 2.86 -15.59 10.28
N ALA A 228 2.73 -14.29 10.55
CA ALA A 228 2.86 -13.71 11.88
C ALA A 228 1.76 -14.22 12.83
N ASP A 229 0.51 -14.21 12.40
CA ASP A 229 -0.59 -14.72 13.22
C ASP A 229 -0.42 -16.23 13.47
N CYS A 230 0.03 -17.01 12.49
CA CYS A 230 0.37 -18.42 12.70
C CYS A 230 1.43 -18.62 13.77
N ASN A 231 2.56 -17.91 13.67
CA ASN A 231 3.65 -18.08 14.61
C ASN A 231 3.25 -17.60 16.01
N ILE A 232 2.58 -16.45 16.12
CA ILE A 232 2.26 -15.82 17.40
C ILE A 232 1.05 -16.49 18.04
N SER A 233 -0.11 -16.43 17.37
CA SER A 233 -1.37 -16.92 17.91
C SER A 233 -1.48 -18.44 17.82
N GLY A 234 -0.95 -19.05 16.77
CA GLY A 234 -1.06 -20.49 16.54
C GLY A 234 -0.01 -21.34 17.22
N LEU A 235 1.26 -20.95 17.09
CA LEU A 235 2.39 -21.69 17.66
C LEU A 235 2.84 -21.15 19.02
N GLY A 236 2.24 -20.06 19.51
CA GLY A 236 2.55 -19.47 20.81
C GLY A 236 3.90 -18.76 20.87
N GLN A 237 4.46 -18.34 19.73
CA GLN A 237 5.68 -17.56 19.71
C GLN A 237 5.43 -16.16 20.31
N LEU A 238 6.33 -15.74 21.18
CA LEU A 238 6.26 -14.40 21.77
C LEU A 238 6.43 -13.31 20.69
N PRO A 239 5.51 -12.32 20.59
CA PRO A 239 5.62 -11.21 19.62
C PRO A 239 6.96 -10.47 19.69
N GLU A 240 7.49 -10.26 20.90
CA GLU A 240 8.78 -9.61 21.16
C GLU A 240 9.99 -10.41 20.65
N VAL A 241 9.80 -11.69 20.31
CA VAL A 241 10.81 -12.52 19.63
C VAL A 241 10.55 -12.54 18.11
N TYR A 242 9.29 -12.69 17.69
CA TYR A 242 8.94 -12.81 16.28
C TYR A 242 9.17 -11.51 15.51
N LEU A 243 8.67 -10.37 16.01
CA LEU A 243 8.70 -9.10 15.28
C LEU A 243 10.13 -8.58 15.04
N PRO A 244 11.06 -8.59 16.02
CA PRO A 244 12.45 -8.19 15.74
C PRO A 244 13.15 -9.11 14.74
N ARG A 245 12.86 -10.42 14.77
CA ARG A 245 13.40 -11.38 13.81
C ARG A 245 12.89 -11.10 12.40
N LEU A 246 11.58 -10.86 12.24
CA LEU A 246 10.98 -10.50 10.95
C LEU A 246 11.57 -9.19 10.43
N ALA A 247 11.67 -8.16 11.27
CA ALA A 247 12.28 -6.88 10.89
C ALA A 247 13.73 -7.04 10.43
N ALA A 248 14.53 -7.81 11.16
CA ALA A 248 15.92 -8.10 10.79
C ALA A 248 16.01 -8.86 9.45
N ALA A 249 15.12 -9.81 9.18
CA ALA A 249 15.08 -10.55 7.92
C ALA A 249 14.66 -9.64 6.74
N MET A 250 13.63 -8.81 6.92
CA MET A 250 13.20 -7.82 5.92
C MET A 250 14.34 -6.87 5.54
N ALA A 251 15.12 -6.41 6.53
CA ALA A 251 16.23 -5.49 6.33
C ALA A 251 17.49 -6.15 5.75
N ALA A 252 17.81 -7.39 6.17
CA ALA A 252 18.89 -8.17 5.58
C ALA A 252 18.61 -8.54 4.12
N GLY A 253 17.33 -8.65 3.78
CA GLY A 253 16.85 -9.04 2.47
C GLY A 253 16.79 -10.55 2.29
N TRP A 254 15.99 -10.97 1.31
CA TRP A 254 15.83 -12.36 0.93
C TRP A 254 15.84 -12.49 -0.58
N THR A 255 16.16 -13.69 -1.06
CA THR A 255 16.20 -13.93 -2.51
C THR A 255 14.81 -14.27 -3.02
N VAL A 256 14.35 -13.58 -4.06
CA VAL A 256 13.11 -13.92 -4.78
C VAL A 256 13.45 -14.33 -6.21
N ASP A 257 12.83 -15.41 -6.67
CA ASP A 257 13.05 -15.98 -8.00
C ASP A 257 11.93 -15.60 -8.96
N PHE A 258 12.14 -14.54 -9.74
CA PHE A 258 11.21 -14.07 -10.76
C PHE A 258 11.32 -14.83 -12.09
N SER A 259 12.18 -15.85 -12.21
CA SER A 259 12.46 -16.52 -13.49
C SER A 259 11.27 -17.23 -14.11
N SER A 260 10.24 -17.53 -13.32
CA SER A 260 8.97 -18.08 -13.78
C SER A 260 8.15 -17.10 -14.63
N VAL A 261 8.47 -15.79 -14.60
CA VAL A 261 7.78 -14.74 -15.36
C VAL A 261 8.81 -13.84 -16.08
N PRO A 262 9.45 -14.31 -17.16
CA PRO A 262 10.48 -13.55 -17.88
C PRO A 262 10.01 -12.20 -18.40
N ALA A 263 8.71 -12.04 -18.67
CA ALA A 263 8.11 -10.80 -19.15
C ALA A 263 8.19 -9.63 -18.16
N LEU A 264 8.47 -9.88 -16.87
CA LEU A 264 8.76 -8.81 -15.90
C LEU A 264 10.13 -8.15 -16.12
N GLY A 265 11.03 -8.78 -16.88
CA GLY A 265 12.40 -8.30 -17.04
C GLY A 265 13.23 -8.39 -15.76
N LEU A 266 12.76 -9.14 -14.76
CA LEU A 266 13.47 -9.39 -13.50
C LEU A 266 14.11 -10.78 -13.52
N SER A 267 15.33 -10.87 -13.00
CA SER A 267 15.98 -12.14 -12.66
C SER A 267 15.91 -12.39 -11.17
N LYS A 268 16.28 -13.61 -10.75
CA LYS A 268 16.49 -13.94 -9.35
C LYS A 268 17.42 -12.94 -8.68
N GLN A 269 16.96 -12.31 -7.61
CA GLN A 269 17.71 -11.25 -6.93
C GLN A 269 17.30 -11.12 -5.47
N VAL A 270 18.11 -10.41 -4.70
CA VAL A 270 17.80 -10.06 -3.32
C VAL A 270 16.90 -8.83 -3.32
N VAL A 271 15.78 -8.91 -2.61
CA VAL A 271 14.90 -7.79 -2.28
C VAL A 271 15.00 -7.54 -0.78
N SER A 272 14.83 -6.29 -0.36
CA SER A 272 14.88 -5.90 1.06
C SER A 272 13.98 -4.71 1.32
N VAL A 273 13.58 -4.54 2.58
CA VAL A 273 12.92 -3.35 3.08
C VAL A 273 13.75 -2.81 4.24
N PRO A 274 14.39 -1.65 4.08
CA PRO A 274 15.16 -1.01 5.14
C PRO A 274 14.33 -0.78 6.41
N LEU A 275 14.96 -0.89 7.59
CA LEU A 275 14.27 -0.74 8.88
C LEU A 275 13.60 0.62 9.06
N ASP A 276 14.19 1.68 8.52
CA ASP A 276 13.66 3.05 8.56
C ASP A 276 12.45 3.26 7.64
N ARG A 277 12.10 2.25 6.84
CA ARG A 277 10.93 2.23 5.95
C ARG A 277 9.95 1.12 6.27
N LEU A 278 10.24 0.25 7.23
CA LEU A 278 9.37 -0.87 7.59
C LEU A 278 8.38 -0.46 8.69
N GLY A 279 7.09 -0.63 8.42
CA GLY A 279 6.01 -0.59 9.40
C GLY A 279 5.32 -1.96 9.52
N PHE A 280 4.77 -2.24 10.69
CA PHE A 280 3.90 -3.39 10.91
C PHE A 280 2.46 -2.94 11.07
N GLY A 281 1.58 -3.42 10.19
CA GLY A 281 0.15 -3.21 10.26
C GLY A 281 -0.50 -4.22 11.21
N PHE A 282 -1.40 -3.75 12.07
CA PHE A 282 -2.15 -4.57 13.01
C PHE A 282 -3.65 -4.29 12.88
N GLY A 283 -4.45 -5.36 12.93
CA GLY A 283 -5.90 -5.26 12.91
C GLY A 283 -6.41 -4.78 14.25
N GLN A 284 -7.33 -3.83 14.23
CA GLN A 284 -8.03 -3.41 15.46
C GLN A 284 -9.16 -4.41 15.74
N ARG A 285 -9.17 -4.97 16.95
CA ARG A 285 -10.27 -5.77 17.48
C ARG A 285 -11.21 -4.90 18.30
#